data_AF-E1QTP6-F1
#
_entry.id   AF-E1QTP6-F1
#
_cell.length_a   1.000
_cell.length_b   1.000
_cell.length_c   1.000
_cell.angle_alpha   90.00
_cell.angle_beta   90.00
_cell.angle_gamma   90.00
#
_symmetry.space_group_name_H-M   'P 1'
#
loop_
_entity.id
_entity.type
_entity.pdbx_description
1 polymer ?
#
loop_
_entity_poly.entity_id
_entity_poly.type
_entity_poly.pdbx_seq_one_letter_code
_entity_poly.pdbx_strand_id
1 'polypeptide(L)'
;MSTAAKALTKIVVCPLCDYMGEDVNKVVDAITKASPRPKLKCPKCGAEVDVNSFVTHMRRHGRVGGKTITCEICNAKLNGEGAFLRHIKEHLIVSVRRNGMDIYYCLVCGQEFITKNSAITHLIKRHSLE
;
A
#
# COMPACT_ATOMS: atom_id res chain seq x y z
N MET A 1 -23.27 -26.78 24.08
CA MET A 1 -24.04 -25.72 23.40
C MET A 1 -23.58 -24.42 24.04
N SER A 2 -22.94 -23.44 23.39
CA SER A 2 -22.94 -23.06 21.99
C SER A 2 -21.64 -22.35 21.65
N THR A 3 -21.14 -22.62 20.46
CA THR A 3 -19.88 -22.16 19.88
C THR A 3 -19.93 -20.65 19.63
N ALA A 4 -19.18 -19.85 20.38
CA ALA A 4 -18.91 -18.47 20.00
C ALA A 4 -17.88 -18.49 18.86
N ALA A 5 -18.36 -18.52 17.62
CA ALA A 5 -17.53 -18.35 16.45
C ALA A 5 -16.84 -16.98 16.55
N LYS A 6 -15.55 -16.96 16.91
CA LYS A 6 -14.68 -15.80 16.70
C LYS A 6 -14.76 -15.49 15.21
N ALA A 7 -15.50 -14.44 14.87
CA ALA A 7 -15.59 -13.95 13.50
C ALA A 7 -14.17 -13.63 13.05
N LEU A 8 -13.63 -14.49 12.19
CA LEU A 8 -12.38 -14.24 11.50
C LEU A 8 -12.65 -13.11 10.50
N THR A 9 -12.60 -11.86 10.98
CA THR A 9 -12.57 -10.68 10.14
C THR A 9 -11.34 -10.81 9.27
N LYS A 10 -11.51 -11.22 8.03
CA LYS A 10 -10.42 -11.35 7.06
C LYS A 10 -9.93 -9.95 6.71
N ILE A 11 -8.86 -9.51 7.39
CA ILE A 11 -8.19 -8.23 7.17
C ILE A 11 -7.33 -8.36 5.91
N VAL A 12 -7.58 -7.53 4.89
CA VAL A 12 -6.71 -7.45 3.71
C VAL A 12 -5.81 -6.23 3.85
N VAL A 13 -4.58 -6.52 4.25
CA VAL A 13 -3.47 -5.60 4.58
C VAL A 13 -2.74 -5.14 3.31
N CYS A 14 -2.20 -3.92 3.30
CA CYS A 14 -1.26 -3.46 2.27
C CYS A 14 0.20 -3.78 2.66
N PRO A 15 1.02 -4.31 1.75
CA PRO A 15 1.95 -5.40 2.03
C PRO A 15 3.41 -4.94 2.22
N LEU A 16 3.70 -4.06 3.18
CA LEU A 16 5.08 -3.72 3.53
C LEU A 16 5.73 -4.71 4.53
N CYS A 17 4.95 -5.62 5.12
CA CYS A 17 5.40 -6.79 5.88
C CYS A 17 4.18 -7.67 6.25
N ASP A 18 4.44 -8.88 6.76
CA ASP A 18 3.49 -9.84 7.36
C ASP A 18 2.81 -9.32 8.66
N TYR A 19 2.63 -8.00 8.80
CA TYR A 19 2.01 -7.42 9.99
C TYR A 19 0.49 -7.53 9.89
N MET A 20 -0.03 -8.55 10.55
CA MET A 20 -1.44 -8.67 10.92
C MET A 20 -1.74 -7.65 12.03
N GLY A 21 -2.12 -6.42 11.66
CA GLY A 21 -2.69 -5.48 12.60
C GLY A 21 -4.05 -5.99 13.06
N GLU A 22 -4.14 -6.48 14.29
CA GLU A 22 -5.38 -6.96 14.91
C GLU A 22 -6.46 -5.86 15.02
N ASP A 23 -6.01 -4.60 14.98
CA ASP A 23 -6.82 -3.42 15.22
C ASP A 23 -6.56 -2.33 14.16
N VAL A 24 -7.63 -1.94 13.46
CA VAL A 24 -7.63 -0.88 12.44
C VAL A 24 -7.12 0.45 12.99
N ASN A 25 -7.43 0.78 14.25
CA ASN A 25 -7.05 2.07 14.83
C ASN A 25 -5.55 2.15 15.06
N LYS A 26 -4.89 1.02 15.40
CA LYS A 26 -3.42 0.96 15.48
C LYS A 26 -2.75 1.16 14.12
N VAL A 27 -3.32 0.59 13.05
CA VAL A 27 -2.83 0.80 11.67
C VAL A 27 -3.00 2.26 11.29
N VAL A 28 -4.17 2.85 11.55
CA VAL A 28 -4.45 4.26 11.25
C VAL A 28 -3.57 5.20 12.07
N ASP A 29 -3.37 4.98 13.38
CA ASP A 29 -2.52 5.82 14.24
C ASP A 29 -1.05 5.81 13.81
N ALA A 30 -0.54 4.64 13.40
CA ALA A 30 0.81 4.52 12.84
C ALA A 30 0.97 5.30 11.52
N ILE A 31 -0.10 5.44 10.73
CA ILE A 31 -0.11 6.15 9.45
C ILE A 31 -0.36 7.66 9.65
N THR A 32 -1.23 8.07 10.60
CA THR A 32 -1.63 9.47 10.81
C THR A 32 -0.61 10.28 11.61
N LYS A 33 0.28 9.62 12.37
CA LYS A 33 1.49 10.25 12.95
C LYS A 33 2.56 10.51 11.88
N ALA A 34 2.22 11.32 10.88
CA ALA A 34 3.11 11.67 9.78
C ALA A 34 4.22 12.63 10.25
N SER A 35 5.47 12.25 9.99
CA SER A 35 6.64 13.14 10.07
C SER A 35 6.64 14.11 8.89
N PRO A 36 7.12 15.37 9.02
CA PRO A 36 7.16 16.34 7.91
C PRO A 36 7.98 15.88 6.69
N ARG A 37 8.78 14.82 6.81
CA ARG A 37 9.41 14.09 5.71
C ARG A 37 9.24 12.58 5.89
N PRO A 38 8.11 12.00 5.45
CA PRO A 38 7.87 10.57 5.65
C PRO A 38 8.84 9.75 4.78
N LYS A 39 9.47 8.75 5.39
CA LYS A 39 10.22 7.70 4.71
C LYS A 39 9.42 6.41 4.72
N LEU A 40 9.53 5.63 3.65
CA LEU A 40 8.94 4.32 3.52
C LEU A 40 10.03 3.26 3.54
N LYS A 41 9.84 2.24 4.38
CA LYS A 41 10.70 1.07 4.40
C LYS A 41 10.32 0.14 3.24
N CYS A 42 11.27 -0.13 2.36
CA CYS A 42 11.08 -1.06 1.26
C CYS A 42 10.92 -2.49 1.79
N PRO A 43 9.86 -3.23 1.41
CA PRO A 43 9.62 -4.58 1.94
C PRO A 43 10.56 -5.62 1.34
N LYS A 44 11.12 -5.34 0.16
CA LYS A 44 11.99 -6.26 -0.57
C LYS A 44 13.44 -6.26 -0.07
N CYS A 45 13.93 -5.11 0.38
CA CYS A 45 15.34 -4.93 0.74
C CYS A 45 15.57 -4.21 2.07
N GLY A 46 14.50 -3.79 2.75
CA GLY A 46 14.57 -3.12 4.06
C GLY A 46 15.05 -1.67 4.03
N ALA A 47 15.46 -1.13 2.88
CA ALA A 47 15.94 0.24 2.76
C ALA A 47 14.85 1.26 3.11
N GLU A 48 15.20 2.29 3.87
CA GLU A 48 14.34 3.45 4.07
C GLU A 48 14.51 4.44 2.91
N VAL A 49 13.41 4.75 2.23
CA VAL A 49 13.39 5.57 1.02
C VAL A 49 12.45 6.74 1.24
N ASP A 50 12.85 7.93 0.82
CA ASP A 50 11.93 9.07 0.78
C ASP A 50 10.69 8.72 -0.05
N VAL A 51 9.51 9.13 0.43
CA VAL A 51 8.23 8.83 -0.22
C VAL A 51 8.24 9.19 -1.71
N ASN A 52 8.76 10.36 -2.07
CA ASN A 52 8.77 10.83 -3.46
C ASN A 52 9.62 9.93 -4.37
N SER A 53 10.67 9.31 -3.83
CA SER A 53 11.57 8.43 -4.56
C SER A 53 11.18 6.95 -4.46
N PHE A 54 10.14 6.61 -3.70
CA PHE A 54 9.76 5.22 -3.47
C PHE A 54 9.33 4.52 -4.77
N VAL A 55 8.52 5.18 -5.60
CA VAL A 55 8.04 4.59 -6.87
C VAL A 55 9.20 4.30 -7.81
N THR A 56 10.12 5.25 -7.99
CA THR A 56 11.33 5.04 -8.78
C THR A 56 12.27 4.01 -8.17
N HIS A 57 12.44 3.97 -6.83
CA HIS A 57 13.19 2.92 -6.16
C HIS A 57 12.67 1.53 -6.51
N MET A 58 11.33 1.37 -6.55
CA MET A 58 10.71 0.08 -6.83
C MET A 58 10.96 -0.44 -8.25
N ARG A 59 11.45 0.39 -9.19
CA ARG A 59 11.91 -0.07 -10.53
C ARG A 59 12.96 -1.17 -10.44
N ARG A 60 13.84 -1.12 -9.44
CA ARG A 60 14.90 -2.12 -9.24
C ARG A 60 14.38 -3.48 -8.77
N HIS A 61 13.13 -3.53 -8.29
CA HIS A 61 12.43 -4.75 -7.83
C HIS A 61 11.33 -5.15 -8.82
N GLY A 62 11.43 -4.69 -10.07
CA GLY A 62 10.65 -5.19 -11.19
C GLY A 62 11.46 -6.24 -11.94
N ARG A 63 11.01 -7.49 -11.98
CA ARG A 63 11.65 -8.53 -12.78
C ARG A 63 11.14 -8.46 -14.23
N VAL A 64 11.99 -8.09 -15.16
CA VAL A 64 11.66 -8.02 -16.59
C VAL A 64 11.62 -9.43 -17.20
N GLY A 65 10.53 -9.74 -17.90
CA GLY A 65 10.33 -10.98 -18.64
C GLY A 65 9.66 -10.71 -19.98
N GLY A 66 10.46 -10.38 -21.00
CA GLY A 66 9.97 -9.98 -22.31
C GLY A 66 9.21 -8.65 -22.26
N LYS A 67 7.94 -8.65 -22.70
CA LYS A 67 7.07 -7.45 -22.70
C LYS A 67 6.45 -7.14 -21.33
N THR A 68 6.68 -7.98 -20.33
CA THR A 68 6.07 -7.85 -19.00
C THR A 68 7.11 -7.57 -17.93
N ILE A 69 6.69 -6.85 -16.89
CA ILE A 69 7.46 -6.64 -15.66
C ILE A 69 6.69 -7.28 -14.53
N THR A 70 7.33 -8.20 -13.81
CA THR A 70 6.75 -8.87 -12.63
C THR A 70 7.11 -8.08 -11.38
N CYS A 71 6.10 -7.70 -10.59
CA CYS A 71 6.31 -7.07 -9.29
C CYS A 71 6.86 -8.07 -8.28
N GLU A 72 8.04 -7.84 -7.73
CA GLU A 72 8.64 -8.76 -6.75
C GLU A 72 8.01 -8.67 -5.35
N ILE A 73 7.08 -7.74 -5.12
CA ILE A 73 6.29 -7.68 -3.87
C ILE A 73 5.13 -8.67 -3.91
N CYS A 74 4.30 -8.62 -4.96
CA CYS A 74 3.04 -9.36 -5.03
C CYS A 74 2.94 -10.34 -6.22
N ASN A 75 4.01 -10.48 -7.01
CA ASN A 75 4.10 -11.33 -8.20
C ASN A 75 3.11 -10.99 -9.34
N ALA A 76 2.47 -9.82 -9.30
CA ALA A 76 1.67 -9.33 -10.40
C ALA A 76 2.52 -9.17 -11.67
N LYS A 77 1.99 -9.59 -12.83
CA LYS A 77 2.62 -9.37 -14.15
C LYS A 77 1.98 -8.16 -14.83
N LEU A 78 2.79 -7.15 -15.12
CA LEU A 78 2.36 -5.88 -15.68
C LEU A 78 2.89 -5.72 -17.10
N ASN A 79 2.06 -5.24 -18.01
CA ASN A 79 2.42 -5.02 -19.41
C ASN A 79 3.19 -3.70 -19.55
N GLY A 80 4.52 -3.76 -19.37
CA GLY A 80 5.44 -2.63 -19.52
C GLY A 80 5.61 -1.76 -18.26
N GLU A 81 6.54 -0.80 -18.37
CA GLU A 81 6.99 0.04 -17.25
C GLU A 81 5.91 0.97 -16.71
N GLY A 82 5.14 1.64 -17.57
CA GLY A 82 4.07 2.54 -17.10
C GLY A 82 3.00 1.82 -16.26
N ALA A 83 2.63 0.60 -16.65
CA ALA A 83 1.71 -0.24 -15.88
C ALA A 83 2.31 -0.69 -14.55
N PHE A 84 3.60 -1.03 -14.54
CA PHE A 84 4.34 -1.35 -13.33
C PHE A 84 4.40 -0.18 -12.34
N LEU A 85 4.79 1.02 -12.79
CA LEU A 85 4.87 2.20 -11.92
C LEU A 85 3.51 2.58 -11.34
N ARG A 86 2.43 2.50 -12.14
CA ARG A 86 1.07 2.72 -11.64
C ARG A 86 0.68 1.69 -10.60
N HIS A 87 1.02 0.42 -10.83
CA HIS A 87 0.77 -0.66 -9.88
C HIS A 87 1.50 -0.44 -8.54
N ILE A 88 2.75 0.02 -8.55
CA ILE A 88 3.48 0.35 -7.32
C ILE A 88 2.78 1.43 -6.48
N LYS A 89 2.13 2.42 -7.11
CA LYS A 89 1.34 3.43 -6.38
C LYS A 89 0.16 2.81 -5.63
N GLU A 90 -0.37 1.67 -6.08
CA GLU A 90 -1.41 0.95 -5.35
C GLU A 90 -0.90 0.33 -4.06
N HIS A 91 0.41 0.01 -3.97
CA HIS A 91 1.04 -0.43 -2.72
C HIS A 91 1.22 0.70 -1.69
N LEU A 92 0.87 1.94 -2.04
CA LEU A 92 0.85 3.08 -1.11
C LEU A 92 -0.56 3.37 -0.57
N ILE A 93 -1.52 2.49 -0.85
CA ILE A 93 -2.89 2.58 -0.36
C ILE A 93 -3.20 1.34 0.44
N VAL A 94 -3.72 1.52 1.65
CA VAL A 94 -4.26 0.42 2.45
C VAL A 94 -5.77 0.47 2.46
N SER A 95 -6.41 -0.67 2.19
CA SER A 95 -7.85 -0.83 2.41
C SER A 95 -8.08 -1.40 3.80
N VAL A 96 -9.00 -0.82 4.56
CA VAL A 96 -9.43 -1.37 5.84
C VAL A 96 -10.94 -1.52 5.84
N ARG A 97 -11.41 -2.71 6.23
CA ARG A 97 -12.83 -2.99 6.32
C ARG A 97 -13.39 -2.44 7.63
N ARG A 98 -14.34 -1.50 7.52
CA ARG A 98 -15.02 -0.83 8.63
C ARG A 98 -16.52 -0.89 8.40
N ASN A 99 -17.27 -1.46 9.36
CA ASN A 99 -18.73 -1.58 9.29
C ASN A 99 -19.27 -2.19 7.98
N GLY A 100 -18.58 -3.21 7.46
CA GLY A 100 -18.98 -3.89 6.22
C GLY A 100 -18.61 -3.15 4.92
N MET A 101 -17.93 -2.00 5.01
CA MET A 101 -17.43 -1.24 3.87
C MET A 101 -15.91 -1.19 3.87
N ASP A 102 -15.30 -1.12 2.69
CA ASP A 102 -13.85 -0.96 2.58
C ASP A 102 -13.51 0.54 2.48
N ILE A 103 -12.67 1.01 3.39
CA ILE A 103 -12.16 2.39 3.43
C ILE A 103 -10.69 2.37 3.04
N TYR A 104 -10.27 3.34 2.23
CA TYR A 104 -8.92 3.40 1.68
C TYR A 104 -8.13 4.52 2.33
N TYR A 105 -6.92 4.24 2.80
CA TYR A 105 -6.03 5.22 3.43
C TYR A 105 -4.77 5.40 2.61
N CYS A 106 -4.31 6.66 2.53
CA CYS A 106 -3.02 7.01 1.98
C CYS A 106 -1.91 6.70 2.99
N LEU A 107 -0.93 5.85 2.64
CA LEU A 107 0.18 5.53 3.53
C LEU A 107 1.20 6.67 3.71
N VAL A 108 1.09 7.73 2.91
CA VAL A 108 1.98 8.90 3.00
C VAL A 108 1.51 9.90 4.05
N CYS A 109 0.20 10.16 4.13
CA CYS A 109 -0.36 11.21 5.00
C CYS A 109 -1.55 10.76 5.86
N GLY A 110 -2.01 9.51 5.72
CA GLY A 110 -3.15 8.98 6.47
C GLY A 110 -4.51 9.47 6.05
N GLN A 111 -4.62 10.25 4.97
CA GLN A 111 -5.93 10.71 4.48
C GLN A 111 -6.80 9.52 4.05
N GLU A 112 -8.07 9.53 4.46
CA GLU A 112 -9.05 8.49 4.18
C GLU A 112 -9.92 8.79 2.94
N PHE A 113 -10.37 7.73 2.28
CA PHE A 113 -11.15 7.77 1.05
C PHE A 113 -12.15 6.61 1.01
N ILE A 114 -13.34 6.86 0.46
CA ILE A 114 -14.38 5.83 0.31
C ILE A 114 -14.13 4.94 -0.92
N THR A 115 -13.28 5.38 -1.86
CA THR A 115 -12.93 4.58 -3.05
C THR A 115 -11.42 4.53 -3.30
N LYS A 116 -10.96 3.39 -3.84
CA LYS A 116 -9.56 3.21 -4.25
C LYS A 116 -9.13 4.26 -5.26
N ASN A 117 -10.01 4.62 -6.19
CA ASN A 117 -9.68 5.55 -7.27
C ASN A 117 -9.47 6.99 -6.75
N SER A 118 -10.25 7.39 -5.74
CA SER A 118 -10.05 8.67 -5.05
C SER A 118 -8.70 8.72 -4.33
N ALA A 119 -8.31 7.64 -3.64
CA ALA A 119 -7.01 7.54 -2.97
C ALA A 119 -5.83 7.56 -3.97
N ILE A 120 -5.93 6.86 -5.11
CA ILE A 120 -4.92 6.91 -6.18
C ILE A 120 -4.78 8.33 -6.75
N THR A 121 -5.90 8.99 -7.03
CA THR A 121 -5.90 10.37 -7.55
C THR A 121 -5.26 11.33 -6.56
N HIS A 122 -5.55 11.17 -5.27
CA HIS A 122 -4.90 11.93 -4.21
C HIS A 122 -3.39 11.71 -4.19
N LEU A 123 -2.90 10.46 -4.24
CA LEU A 123 -1.46 10.15 -4.27
C LEU A 123 -0.75 10.86 -5.43
N ILE A 124 -1.34 10.82 -6.63
CA ILE A 124 -0.76 11.43 -7.83
C ILE A 124 -0.73 12.96 -7.72
N LYS A 125 -1.80 13.57 -7.19
CA LYS A 125 -1.94 15.04 -7.15
C LYS A 125 -1.28 15.71 -5.94
N ARG A 126 -1.12 15.00 -4.82
CA ARG A 126 -0.70 15.57 -3.54
C ARG A 126 0.68 15.11 -3.08
N HIS A 127 1.20 14.02 -3.62
CA HIS A 127 2.45 13.42 -3.13
C HIS A 127 3.56 13.29 -4.17
N SER A 128 3.45 13.95 -5.34
CA SER A 128 4.49 14.04 -6.37
C SER A 128 5.43 12.83 -6.42
N LEU A 129 4.83 11.65 -6.61
CA LEU A 129 5.52 10.37 -6.60
C LEU A 129 6.14 10.15 -7.99
N GLU A 130 7.44 10.40 -8.09
CA GLU A 130 8.25 10.31 -9.32
C GLU A 130 8.66 8.86 -9.65
#